data_AF-A0A2S9F3G7-F1
#
_entry.id   AF-A0A2S9F3G7-F1
#
_cell.length_a   1.000
_cell.length_b   1.000
_cell.length_c   1.000
_cell.angle_alpha   90.00
_cell.angle_beta   90.00
_cell.angle_gamma   90.00
#
_symmetry.space_group_name_H-M   'P 1'
#
loop_
_entity.id
_entity.type
_entity.pdbx_description
1 polymer ?
#
loop_
_entity_poly.entity_id
_entity_poly.type
_entity_poly.pdbx_seq_one_letter_code
_entity_poly.pdbx_strand_id
1 'polypeptide(L)'
;VVIVAGDSDYIALAQRCKRLGRYVVGIGVAGSSSRMLAAACDEFVTYDTLPGVPVFEPTPAAADKPAPRRRSGRSKAAVPDEPDAVDEPDAPDEPDPQAAATGLLTRALRIGLEKDDADWLHNSAVKAQMKRMDPSFSEKSLGFRSFSDFLRSRSEVVELDESSTTRLVRLRDKE
;
A
#
# COMPACT_ATOMS: atom_id res chain seq x y z
N VAL A 1 26.57 4.12 -14.11
CA VAL A 1 26.20 4.11 -12.68
C VAL A 1 24.71 3.84 -12.63
N VAL A 2 24.28 2.83 -11.87
CA VAL A 2 22.85 2.51 -11.72
C VAL A 2 22.45 2.86 -10.30
N ILE A 3 21.41 3.69 -10.16
CA ILE A 3 20.84 4.10 -8.87
C ILE A 3 19.45 3.50 -8.78
N VAL A 4 19.27 2.56 -7.85
CA VAL A 4 18.00 1.87 -7.63
C VAL A 4 17.35 2.48 -6.39
N ALA A 5 16.70 3.63 -6.58
CA ALA A 5 16.13 4.44 -5.51
C ALA A 5 15.06 5.40 -6.07
N GLY A 6 14.14 5.85 -5.21
CA GLY A 6 13.06 6.77 -5.57
C GLY A 6 13.08 8.09 -4.79
N ASP A 7 13.92 8.25 -3.78
CA ASP A 7 13.96 9.43 -2.91
C ASP A 7 14.87 10.54 -3.45
N SER A 8 14.69 11.76 -2.95
CA SER A 8 15.45 12.92 -3.40
C SER A 8 16.89 12.97 -2.93
N ASP A 9 17.30 12.15 -1.96
CA ASP A 9 18.63 12.30 -1.34
C ASP A 9 19.74 11.90 -2.33
N TYR A 10 19.41 11.07 -3.31
CA TYR A 10 20.33 10.65 -4.37
C TYR A 10 20.50 11.68 -5.51
N ILE A 11 19.80 12.80 -5.50
CA ILE A 11 19.92 13.84 -6.56
C ILE A 11 21.36 14.35 -6.64
N ALA A 12 21.96 14.71 -5.49
CA ALA A 12 23.31 15.25 -5.45
C ALA A 12 24.34 14.22 -5.96
N LEU A 13 24.12 12.94 -5.67
CA LEU A 13 24.92 11.83 -6.17
C LEU A 13 24.81 11.72 -7.70
N ALA A 14 23.59 11.63 -8.23
CA ALA A 14 23.33 11.50 -9.66
C ALA A 14 23.97 12.65 -10.45
N GLN A 15 23.77 13.89 -9.99
CA GLN A 15 24.38 15.07 -10.61
C GLN A 15 25.91 15.04 -10.56
N ARG A 16 26.51 14.61 -9.44
CA ARG A 16 27.97 14.50 -9.32
C ARG A 16 28.52 13.41 -10.25
N CYS A 17 27.85 12.27 -10.34
CA CYS A 17 28.21 11.19 -11.27
C CYS A 17 28.21 11.68 -12.73
N LYS A 18 27.19 12.43 -13.15
CA LYS A 18 27.11 13.04 -14.49
C LYS A 18 28.24 14.03 -14.75
N ARG A 19 28.54 14.93 -13.78
CA ARG A 19 29.66 15.89 -13.91
C ARG A 19 31.01 15.20 -14.09
N LEU A 20 31.18 13.98 -13.56
CA LEU A 20 32.37 13.16 -13.75
C LEU A 20 32.36 12.38 -15.07
N GLY A 21 31.43 12.67 -15.98
CA GLY A 21 31.31 12.01 -17.28
C GLY A 21 30.76 10.58 -17.19
N ARG A 22 30.08 10.21 -16.10
CA ARG A 22 29.45 8.89 -15.96
C ARG A 22 28.01 8.96 -16.47
N TYR A 23 27.62 7.94 -17.24
CA TYR A 23 26.22 7.71 -17.59
C TYR A 23 25.44 7.17 -16.38
N VAL A 24 24.34 7.81 -16.03
CA VAL A 24 23.54 7.52 -14.83
C VAL A 24 22.16 7.02 -15.22
N VAL A 25 21.86 5.77 -14.86
CA VAL A 25 20.53 5.17 -15.01
C VAL A 25 19.87 5.10 -13.64
N GLY A 26 18.71 5.74 -13.50
CA GLY A 26 17.86 5.62 -12.32
C GLY A 26 16.82 4.52 -12.51
N ILE A 27 16.53 3.78 -11.45
CA ILE A 27 15.43 2.81 -11.41
C ILE A 27 14.59 3.11 -10.18
N GLY A 28 13.29 3.31 -10.36
CA GLY A 28 12.38 3.64 -9.26
C GLY A 28 10.92 3.24 -9.53
N VAL A 29 10.06 3.35 -8.53
CA VAL A 29 8.64 3.00 -8.64
C VAL A 29 7.85 4.18 -9.21
N ALA A 30 6.93 3.92 -10.14
CA ALA A 30 6.05 4.93 -10.71
C ALA A 30 5.19 5.60 -9.61
N GLY A 31 5.12 6.94 -9.61
CA GLY A 31 4.33 7.70 -8.65
C GLY A 31 4.92 7.85 -7.24
N SER A 32 5.86 6.99 -6.84
CA SER A 32 6.57 7.10 -5.54
C SER A 32 7.97 7.69 -5.67
N SER A 33 8.53 7.70 -6.88
CA SER A 33 9.87 8.26 -7.11
C SER A 33 9.82 9.77 -7.34
N SER A 34 10.81 10.48 -6.81
CA SER A 34 11.01 11.91 -6.98
C SER A 34 11.26 12.23 -8.45
N ARG A 35 10.42 13.11 -9.02
CA ARG A 35 10.63 13.64 -10.38
C ARG A 35 11.97 14.38 -10.51
N MET A 36 12.45 14.94 -9.41
CA MET A 36 13.71 15.66 -9.36
C MET A 36 14.92 14.72 -9.45
N LEU A 37 14.81 13.52 -8.84
CA LEU A 37 15.79 12.45 -9.04
C LEU A 37 15.80 11.96 -10.48
N ALA A 38 14.62 11.70 -11.06
CA ALA A 38 14.51 11.27 -12.44
C ALA A 38 15.16 12.27 -13.42
N ALA A 39 14.93 13.57 -13.21
CA ALA A 39 15.55 14.64 -14.00
C ALA A 39 17.07 14.76 -13.80
N ALA A 40 17.59 14.28 -12.68
CA ALA A 40 19.02 14.29 -12.39
C ALA A 40 19.79 13.12 -13.04
N CYS A 41 19.10 12.08 -13.51
CA CYS A 41 19.69 10.95 -14.24
C CYS A 41 19.82 11.25 -15.75
N ASP A 42 20.45 10.35 -16.50
CA ASP A 42 20.43 10.36 -17.97
C ASP A 42 19.25 9.58 -18.51
N GLU A 43 18.93 8.46 -17.87
CA GLU A 43 17.76 7.65 -18.12
C GLU A 43 17.11 7.28 -16.79
N PHE A 44 15.78 7.16 -16.77
CA PHE A 44 15.05 6.70 -15.59
C PHE A 44 14.00 5.67 -16.00
N VAL A 45 14.13 4.45 -15.49
CA VAL A 45 13.24 3.33 -15.80
C VAL A 45 12.38 3.00 -14.59
N THR A 46 11.09 2.77 -14.82
CA THR A 46 10.20 2.34 -13.74
C THR A 46 10.31 0.83 -13.51
N TYR A 47 10.18 0.36 -12.27
CA TYR A 47 10.22 -1.08 -11.97
C TYR A 47 9.19 -1.87 -12.78
N ASP A 48 8.00 -1.30 -12.98
CA ASP A 48 6.89 -1.93 -13.70
C ASP A 48 7.19 -2.10 -15.21
N THR A 49 8.21 -1.41 -15.72
CA THR A 49 8.63 -1.46 -17.13
C THR A 49 9.96 -2.18 -17.32
N LEU A 50 10.48 -2.85 -16.27
CA LEU A 50 11.73 -3.60 -16.38
C LEU A 50 11.49 -4.91 -17.17
N PRO A 51 12.28 -5.19 -18.21
CA PRO A 51 12.13 -6.40 -19.01
C PRO A 51 12.43 -7.64 -18.16
N GLY A 52 11.52 -8.63 -18.20
CA GLY A 52 11.67 -9.91 -17.49
C GLY A 52 11.12 -9.94 -16.06
N VAL A 53 10.60 -8.82 -15.55
CA VAL A 53 9.84 -8.79 -14.28
C VAL A 53 8.36 -8.98 -14.61
N PRO A 54 7.63 -9.92 -13.98
CA PRO A 54 6.19 -10.05 -14.18
C PRO A 54 5.51 -8.75 -13.78
N VAL A 55 4.94 -8.06 -14.76
CA VAL A 55 4.23 -6.79 -14.57
C VAL A 55 3.02 -7.08 -13.69
N PHE A 56 3.04 -6.60 -12.45
CA PHE A 56 1.87 -6.64 -11.58
C PHE A 56 0.93 -5.54 -12.06
N GLU A 57 -0.01 -5.86 -12.95
CA GLU A 57 -0.95 -4.88 -13.50
C GLU A 57 -1.69 -4.16 -12.37
N PRO A 58 -1.46 -2.85 -12.16
CA PRO A 58 -2.29 -2.09 -11.24
C PRO A 58 -3.59 -1.79 -11.98
N THR A 59 -4.73 -2.26 -11.45
CA THR A 59 -6.06 -1.80 -11.87
C THR A 59 -6.05 -0.27 -11.93
N PRO A 60 -6.37 0.37 -13.07
CA PRO A 60 -6.17 1.78 -13.26
C PRO A 60 -6.99 2.56 -12.24
N ALA A 61 -6.29 3.17 -11.26
CA ALA A 61 -6.87 4.18 -10.41
C ALA A 61 -7.11 5.40 -11.29
N ALA A 62 -8.39 5.75 -11.42
CA ALA A 62 -8.92 6.82 -12.23
C ALA A 62 -8.05 8.09 -12.16
N ALA A 63 -7.76 8.61 -13.35
CA ALA A 63 -7.13 9.90 -13.56
C ALA A 63 -7.89 11.00 -12.81
N ASP A 64 -7.14 11.74 -12.00
CA ASP A 64 -7.56 12.94 -11.33
C ASP A 64 -7.65 14.09 -12.35
N LYS A 65 -8.84 14.69 -12.51
CA LYS A 65 -9.10 16.03 -13.10
C LYS A 65 -10.54 16.46 -12.77
N PRO A 66 -10.83 17.78 -12.73
CA PRO A 66 -11.13 18.51 -11.51
C PRO A 66 -12.63 18.77 -11.29
N ALA A 67 -12.99 19.03 -10.03
CA ALA A 67 -14.33 19.39 -9.58
C ALA A 67 -14.97 20.56 -10.37
N PRO A 68 -16.30 20.52 -10.54
CA PRO A 68 -17.11 21.71 -10.28
C PRO A 68 -18.30 21.46 -9.35
N ARG A 69 -18.78 22.59 -8.82
CA ARG A 69 -19.64 22.79 -7.66
C ARG A 69 -21.15 22.60 -7.91
N ARG A 70 -21.87 22.32 -6.79
CA ARG A 70 -23.29 22.63 -6.45
C ARG A 70 -24.36 21.80 -7.19
N ARG A 71 -25.50 21.41 -6.62
CA ARG A 71 -26.31 21.97 -5.52
C ARG A 71 -27.38 20.94 -5.06
N SER A 72 -27.69 20.95 -3.76
CA SER A 72 -29.01 20.72 -3.12
C SER A 72 -29.89 19.50 -3.48
N GLY A 73 -30.25 18.72 -2.46
CA GLY A 73 -31.46 17.90 -2.47
C GLY A 73 -31.56 17.02 -1.22
N ARG A 74 -32.44 17.38 -0.29
CA ARG A 74 -32.67 16.76 1.02
C ARG A 74 -33.72 15.64 0.91
N SER A 75 -33.56 14.58 1.72
CA SER A 75 -34.56 13.75 2.43
C SER A 75 -34.26 12.25 2.27
N LYS A 76 -34.56 11.31 3.18
CA LYS A 76 -34.91 11.22 4.61
C LYS A 76 -35.22 9.72 4.85
N ALA A 77 -34.84 9.15 6.01
CA ALA A 77 -35.34 7.89 6.62
C ALA A 77 -35.07 6.58 5.84
N ALA A 78 -35.01 5.37 6.38
CA ALA A 78 -34.84 4.75 7.71
C ALA A 78 -34.95 3.23 7.40
N VAL A 79 -34.10 2.39 8.01
CA VAL A 79 -34.24 0.91 8.11
C VAL A 79 -35.40 0.53 9.06
N PRO A 80 -35.84 -0.74 9.27
CA PRO A 80 -35.38 -2.10 8.85
C PRO A 80 -36.56 -2.95 8.28
N ASP A 81 -36.52 -4.26 7.94
CA ASP A 81 -36.27 -5.49 8.72
C ASP A 81 -36.48 -6.75 7.81
N GLU A 82 -36.14 -7.94 8.32
CA GLU A 82 -35.89 -9.24 7.64
C GLU A 82 -37.12 -9.96 6.99
N PRO A 83 -36.94 -11.15 6.37
CA PRO A 83 -37.25 -12.38 7.13
C PRO A 83 -36.40 -13.65 6.85
N ASP A 84 -36.19 -14.37 7.95
CA ASP A 84 -36.13 -15.83 8.23
C ASP A 84 -35.92 -16.92 7.15
N ALA A 85 -34.93 -17.78 7.49
CA ALA A 85 -34.92 -19.26 7.54
C ALA A 85 -34.98 -20.13 6.26
N VAL A 86 -33.94 -20.96 6.06
CA VAL A 86 -34.00 -22.44 6.16
C VAL A 86 -32.59 -23.10 6.13
N ASP A 87 -32.32 -23.88 7.17
CA ASP A 87 -31.70 -25.23 7.24
C ASP A 87 -30.34 -25.54 6.54
N GLU A 88 -29.36 -25.86 7.38
CA GLU A 88 -28.01 -26.42 7.15
C GLU A 88 -28.04 -27.85 6.55
N PRO A 89 -26.98 -28.38 5.88
CA PRO A 89 -25.70 -28.66 6.57
C PRO A 89 -24.39 -28.59 5.76
N ASP A 90 -23.30 -28.34 6.51
CA ASP A 90 -21.92 -28.83 6.31
C ASP A 90 -21.03 -28.19 5.20
N ALA A 91 -20.29 -27.13 5.57
CA ALA A 91 -18.92 -26.82 5.12
C ALA A 91 -18.33 -25.68 5.98
N PRO A 92 -17.04 -25.71 6.37
CA PRO A 92 -16.49 -24.93 7.47
C PRO A 92 -16.53 -23.43 7.20
N ASP A 93 -16.92 -22.66 8.22
CA ASP A 93 -16.94 -21.20 8.29
C ASP A 93 -15.96 -20.55 7.32
N GLU A 94 -16.45 -19.99 6.21
CA GLU A 94 -15.67 -18.99 5.47
C GLU A 94 -15.46 -17.84 6.44
N PRO A 95 -14.24 -17.60 6.95
CA PRO A 95 -14.03 -16.51 7.87
C PRO A 95 -14.41 -15.24 7.13
N ASP A 96 -15.23 -14.39 7.76
CA ASP A 96 -15.56 -13.07 7.26
C ASP A 96 -14.31 -12.49 6.60
N PRO A 97 -14.34 -12.11 5.31
CA PRO A 97 -13.15 -11.64 4.59
C PRO A 97 -12.44 -10.50 5.36
N GLN A 98 -13.20 -9.75 6.16
CA GLN A 98 -12.67 -8.75 7.08
C GLN A 98 -11.85 -9.33 8.24
N ALA A 99 -12.33 -10.42 8.86
CA ALA A 99 -11.64 -11.15 9.92
C ALA A 99 -10.39 -11.88 9.39
N ALA A 100 -10.49 -12.51 8.22
CA ALA A 100 -9.36 -13.13 7.53
C ALA A 100 -8.25 -12.12 7.23
N ALA A 101 -8.61 -10.94 6.70
CA ALA A 101 -7.66 -9.86 6.43
C ALA A 101 -7.01 -9.30 7.71
N THR A 102 -7.75 -9.28 8.82
CA THR A 102 -7.23 -8.84 10.12
C THR A 102 -6.23 -9.86 10.68
N GLY A 103 -6.55 -11.16 10.60
CA GLY A 103 -5.61 -12.24 10.98
C GLY A 103 -4.35 -12.26 10.11
N LEU A 104 -4.51 -12.02 8.80
CA LEU A 104 -3.40 -11.88 7.86
C LEU A 104 -2.49 -10.69 8.22
N LEU A 105 -3.08 -9.54 8.56
CA LEU A 105 -2.34 -8.35 8.99
C LEU A 105 -1.53 -8.61 10.25
N THR A 106 -2.16 -9.19 11.29
CA THR A 106 -1.47 -9.52 12.55
C THR A 106 -0.32 -10.48 12.31
N ARG A 107 -0.50 -11.52 11.48
CA ARG A 107 0.54 -12.50 11.19
C ARG A 107 1.67 -11.90 10.35
N ALA A 108 1.36 -11.04 9.39
CA ALA A 108 2.36 -10.31 8.61
C ALA A 108 3.22 -9.36 9.48
N LEU A 109 2.59 -8.67 10.44
CA LEU A 109 3.28 -7.80 11.39
C LEU A 109 4.23 -8.58 12.30
N ARG A 110 3.77 -9.71 12.87
CA ARG A 110 4.62 -10.57 13.71
C ARG A 110 5.88 -11.05 12.98
N ILE A 111 5.72 -11.52 11.74
CA ILE A 111 6.87 -11.98 10.93
C ILE A 111 7.81 -10.82 10.58
N GLY A 112 7.28 -9.62 10.35
CA GLY A 112 8.11 -8.44 10.08
C GLY A 112 8.91 -8.00 11.30
N LEU A 113 8.31 -8.01 12.50
CA LEU A 113 8.99 -7.67 13.76
C LEU A 113 10.13 -8.64 14.06
N GLU A 114 9.92 -9.96 13.90
CA GLU A 114 10.95 -10.98 14.10
C GLU A 114 12.15 -10.84 13.15
N LYS A 115 11.97 -10.21 12.00
CA LYS A 115 12.99 -10.12 10.96
C LYS A 115 13.85 -8.87 11.06
N ASP A 116 13.25 -7.73 11.44
CA ASP A 116 13.91 -6.43 11.43
C ASP A 116 14.27 -5.90 12.84
N ASP A 117 13.92 -6.62 13.92
CA ASP A 117 14.18 -6.23 15.33
C ASP A 117 13.72 -4.77 15.65
N ALA A 118 12.75 -4.29 14.87
CA ALA A 118 12.28 -2.92 14.86
C ALA A 118 10.83 -2.87 15.35
N ASP A 119 10.57 -1.99 16.31
CA ASP A 119 9.23 -1.77 16.88
C ASP A 119 8.22 -1.24 15.86
N TRP A 120 8.70 -0.68 14.75
CA TRP A 120 7.93 -0.05 13.70
C TRP A 120 8.30 -0.60 12.34
N LEU A 121 7.29 -0.99 11.55
CA LEU A 121 7.47 -1.49 10.20
C LEU A 121 6.98 -0.50 9.17
N HIS A 122 7.65 -0.47 8.01
CA HIS A 122 7.17 0.29 6.87
C HIS A 122 5.84 -0.26 6.36
N ASN A 123 4.85 0.62 6.15
CA ASN A 123 3.55 0.29 5.59
C ASN A 123 3.65 -0.54 4.29
N SER A 124 4.59 -0.19 3.40
CA SER A 124 4.84 -0.92 2.15
C SER A 124 5.41 -2.32 2.37
N ALA A 125 6.27 -2.50 3.38
CA ALA A 125 6.84 -3.80 3.74
C ALA A 125 5.75 -4.74 4.30
N VAL A 126 4.86 -4.22 5.15
CA VAL A 126 3.72 -4.99 5.69
C VAL A 126 2.76 -5.41 4.58
N LYS A 127 2.42 -4.50 3.66
CA LYS A 127 1.59 -4.83 2.50
C LYS A 127 2.22 -5.90 1.62
N ALA A 128 3.52 -5.78 1.33
CA ALA A 128 4.26 -6.76 0.55
C ALA A 128 4.26 -8.14 1.24
N GLN A 129 4.40 -8.16 2.57
CA GLN A 129 4.36 -9.38 3.36
C GLN A 129 2.98 -10.03 3.36
N MET A 130 1.90 -9.24 3.53
CA MET A 130 0.53 -9.76 3.42
C MET A 130 0.26 -10.40 2.06
N LYS A 131 0.72 -9.78 0.97
CA LYS A 131 0.58 -10.33 -0.40
C LYS A 131 1.44 -11.58 -0.66
N ARG A 132 2.56 -11.74 0.04
CA ARG A 132 3.37 -12.97 -0.04
C ARG A 132 2.68 -14.14 0.66
N MET A 133 2.00 -13.86 1.75
CA MET A 133 1.27 -14.86 2.53
C MET A 133 -0.05 -15.24 1.87
N ASP A 134 -0.76 -14.24 1.33
CA ASP A 134 -1.99 -14.40 0.61
C ASP A 134 -1.99 -13.50 -0.64
N PRO A 135 -1.69 -14.05 -1.82
CA PRO A 135 -1.74 -13.32 -3.09
C PRO A 135 -3.12 -12.80 -3.46
N SER A 136 -4.20 -13.37 -2.90
CA SER A 136 -5.58 -12.93 -3.15
C SER A 136 -5.95 -11.65 -2.37
N PHE A 137 -5.12 -11.28 -1.39
CA PHE A 137 -5.36 -10.10 -0.57
C PHE A 137 -5.38 -8.81 -1.41
N SER A 138 -6.51 -8.10 -1.32
CA SER A 138 -6.72 -6.79 -1.92
C SER A 138 -7.54 -5.92 -0.98
N GLU A 139 -7.08 -4.71 -0.70
CA GLU A 139 -7.84 -3.81 0.19
C GLU A 139 -9.11 -3.30 -0.49
N LYS A 140 -9.12 -3.30 -1.83
CA LYS A 140 -10.27 -2.92 -2.63
C LYS A 140 -11.40 -3.95 -2.53
N SER A 141 -11.09 -5.25 -2.46
CA SER A 141 -12.12 -6.28 -2.27
C SER A 141 -12.78 -6.19 -0.89
N LEU A 142 -12.06 -5.61 0.07
CA LEU A 142 -12.56 -5.31 1.42
C LEU A 142 -13.26 -3.94 1.52
N GLY A 143 -13.38 -3.19 0.42
CA GLY A 143 -14.07 -1.89 0.39
C GLY A 143 -13.22 -0.67 0.76
N PHE A 144 -11.89 -0.82 0.92
CA PHE A 144 -11.00 0.29 1.27
C PHE A 144 -10.38 0.95 0.04
N ARG A 145 -10.21 2.28 0.12
CA ARG A 145 -9.64 3.08 -0.98
C ARG A 145 -8.12 2.96 -1.10
N SER A 146 -7.46 2.63 0.00
CA SER A 146 -6.01 2.46 0.07
C SER A 146 -5.61 1.54 1.22
N PHE A 147 -4.37 1.05 1.22
CA PHE A 147 -3.89 0.24 2.34
C PHE A 147 -3.83 1.01 3.67
N SER A 148 -3.53 2.30 3.64
CA SER A 148 -3.60 3.11 4.86
C SER A 148 -5.04 3.28 5.38
N ASP A 149 -6.03 3.30 4.48
CA ASP A 149 -7.46 3.34 4.86
C ASP A 149 -7.91 2.02 5.50
N PHE A 150 -7.42 0.89 4.96
CA PHE A 150 -7.52 -0.42 5.60
C PHE A 150 -6.87 -0.43 6.99
N LEU A 151 -5.67 0.11 7.17
CA LEU A 151 -5.02 0.14 8.49
C LEU A 151 -5.74 1.09 9.47
N ARG A 152 -6.23 2.26 9.02
CA ARG A 152 -6.95 3.22 9.89
C ARG A 152 -8.21 2.60 10.50
N SER A 153 -8.92 1.78 9.72
CA SER A 153 -10.10 1.06 10.19
C SER A 153 -9.78 -0.10 11.15
N ARG A 154 -8.51 -0.50 11.28
CA ARG A 154 -8.03 -1.47 12.29
C ARG A 154 -7.16 -0.79 13.35
N SER A 155 -7.43 0.47 13.66
CA SER A 155 -6.71 1.21 14.71
C SER A 155 -6.82 0.57 16.10
N GLU A 156 -7.74 -0.36 16.30
CA GLU A 156 -7.84 -1.19 17.51
C GLU A 156 -6.71 -2.22 17.63
N VAL A 157 -6.16 -2.69 16.51
CA VAL A 157 -5.14 -3.76 16.43
C VAL A 157 -3.78 -3.21 16.00
N VAL A 158 -3.76 -2.12 15.23
CA VAL A 158 -2.53 -1.52 14.73
C VAL A 158 -2.43 -0.05 15.12
N GLU A 159 -1.20 0.37 15.39
CA GLU A 159 -0.87 1.78 15.57
C GLU A 159 -0.17 2.29 14.31
N LEU A 160 -0.60 3.47 13.86
CA LEU A 160 -0.10 4.12 12.66
C LEU A 160 0.64 5.39 13.05
N ASP A 161 1.90 5.48 12.64
CA ASP A 161 2.63 6.74 12.68
C ASP A 161 2.63 7.37 11.29
N GLU A 162 1.98 8.53 11.19
CA GLU A 162 1.90 9.36 9.99
C GLU A 162 2.79 10.61 10.08
N SER A 163 3.67 10.69 11.09
CA SER A 163 4.60 11.81 11.29
C SER A 163 5.58 12.00 10.14
N SER A 164 5.89 10.91 9.44
CA SER A 164 6.87 10.85 8.36
C SER A 164 6.23 10.55 7.01
N THR A 165 6.92 10.95 5.94
CA THR A 165 6.52 10.63 4.55
C THR A 165 6.42 9.11 4.36
N THR A 166 7.26 8.34 5.05
CA THR A 166 7.11 6.90 5.22
C THR A 166 6.19 6.61 6.39
N ARG A 167 4.97 6.16 6.09
CA ARG A 167 4.02 5.71 7.13
C ARG A 167 4.54 4.45 7.78
N LEU A 168 4.64 4.47 9.09
CA LEU A 168 5.05 3.32 9.89
C LEU A 168 3.83 2.69 10.56
N VAL A 169 3.89 1.39 10.77
CA VAL A 169 2.83 0.63 11.43
C VAL A 169 3.46 -0.33 12.43
N ARG A 170 2.82 -0.46 13.59
CA ARG A 170 3.16 -1.48 14.60
C ARG A 170 1.90 -2.18 15.08
N LEU A 171 2.08 -3.38 15.63
CA LEU A 171 0.99 -4.04 16.35
C LEU A 171 0.73 -3.28 17.65
N ARG A 172 -0.53 -3.10 18.04
CA ARG A 172 -0.85 -2.73 19.42
C ARG A 172 -0.71 -3.97 20.29
N ASP A 173 0.10 -3.87 21.33
CA ASP A 173 0.07 -4.85 22.40
C ASP A 173 -1.27 -4.69 23.14
N LYS A 174 -2.11 -5.72 23.03
CA LYS A 174 -3.25 -5.89 23.93
C LYS A 174 -2.70 -6.41 25.25
N GLU A 175 -2.51 -5.51 26.21
CA GLU A 175 -2.37 -5.86 27.62
C GLU A 175 -3.70 -6.35 28.19
#